data_AF-A0A9R0SXB4-F1
#
_entry.id   AF-A0A9R0SXB4-F1
#
_cell.length_a   1.000
_cell.length_b   1.000
_cell.length_c   1.000
_cell.angle_alpha   90.00
_cell.angle_beta   90.00
_cell.angle_gamma   90.00
#
_symmetry.space_group_name_H-M   'P 1'
#
loop_
_entity.id
_entity.type
_entity.pdbx_description
1 polymer ?
#
loop_
_entity_poly.entity_id
_entity_poly.type
_entity_poly.pdbx_seq_one_letter_code
_entity_poly.pdbx_strand_id
1 'polypeptide(L)'
;MTGTAKTEEKEFLKMFKMPVIEVPTNLPNIRVDLPIQAFATLRGKWQYVREEVEYMFQLGRPVLVGTTSVESSEYLSDLLKSRNIPHNVLNARPKYAAREAEIIAQAGRKHAITISTNMAGRGTDIILGGNPKMLAKEIVEDNVLPFLSHDTPDVETEGESTSHKVIISVSF
;
A
#
# COMPACT_ATOMS: atom_id res chain seq x y z
N MET A 1 -20.17 7.87 4.37
CA MET A 1 -19.11 8.49 5.20
C MET A 1 -17.89 8.77 4.34
N THR A 2 -17.18 9.88 4.57
CA THR A 2 -15.95 10.27 3.84
C THR A 2 -15.19 11.32 4.64
N GLY A 3 -13.89 11.47 4.42
CA GLY A 3 -13.04 12.44 5.12
C GLY A 3 -13.05 13.85 4.53
N THR A 4 -13.59 14.06 3.31
CA THR A 4 -13.44 15.32 2.56
C THR A 4 -14.74 15.99 2.13
N ALA A 5 -15.90 15.54 2.63
CA ALA A 5 -17.20 16.06 2.16
C ALA A 5 -17.46 17.53 2.52
N LYS A 6 -16.72 18.12 3.46
CA LYS A 6 -17.02 19.46 3.98
C LYS A 6 -16.90 20.56 2.93
N THR A 7 -16.00 20.41 1.95
CA THR A 7 -15.86 21.37 0.84
C THR A 7 -17.09 21.38 -0.07
N GLU A 8 -17.70 20.22 -0.29
CA GLU A 8 -18.85 20.03 -1.18
C GLU A 8 -20.20 20.09 -0.48
N GLU A 9 -20.26 20.57 0.77
CA GLU A 9 -21.47 20.59 1.60
C GLU A 9 -22.66 21.26 0.89
N LYS A 10 -22.42 22.36 0.18
CA LYS A 10 -23.46 23.08 -0.56
C LYS A 10 -24.06 22.23 -1.67
N GLU A 11 -23.26 21.43 -2.36
CA GLU A 11 -23.73 20.53 -3.41
C GLU A 11 -24.53 19.36 -2.82
N PHE A 12 -24.01 18.75 -1.74
CA PHE A 12 -24.71 17.70 -1.00
C PHE A 12 -26.08 18.15 -0.51
N LEU A 13 -26.16 19.35 0.05
CA LEU A 13 -27.43 19.90 0.52
C LEU A 13 -28.37 20.26 -0.63
N LYS A 14 -27.86 20.84 -1.72
CA LYS A 14 -28.69 21.26 -2.86
C LYS A 14 -29.29 20.06 -3.59
N MET A 15 -28.45 19.11 -3.99
CA MET A 15 -28.83 17.98 -4.85
C MET A 15 -29.46 16.84 -4.05
N PHE A 16 -28.88 16.49 -2.91
CA PHE A 16 -29.25 15.30 -2.15
C PHE A 16 -30.02 15.61 -0.86
N LYS A 17 -30.17 16.89 -0.49
CA LYS A 17 -30.77 17.32 0.78
C LYS A 17 -30.07 16.70 2.00
N MET A 18 -28.78 16.39 1.85
CA MET A 18 -27.97 15.76 2.88
C MET A 18 -27.08 16.80 3.56
N PRO A 19 -27.20 17.02 4.88
CA PRO A 19 -26.26 17.85 5.62
C PRO A 19 -24.91 17.13 5.78
N VAL A 20 -23.81 17.90 5.80
CA VAL A 20 -22.46 17.37 6.04
C VAL A 20 -22.01 17.79 7.43
N ILE A 21 -21.93 16.81 8.32
CA ILE A 21 -21.47 17.00 9.71
C ILE A 21 -20.01 16.58 9.79
N GLU A 22 -19.16 17.48 10.30
CA GLU A 22 -17.76 17.20 10.58
C GLU A 22 -17.64 16.52 11.95
N VAL A 23 -17.08 15.31 11.97
CA VAL A 23 -16.85 14.54 13.18
C VAL A 23 -15.40 14.79 13.63
N PRO A 24 -15.15 15.17 14.91
CA PRO A 24 -13.80 15.40 15.39
C PRO A 24 -12.96 14.13 15.31
N THR A 25 -11.65 14.29 15.07
CA THR A 25 -10.71 13.16 15.02
C THR A 25 -10.46 12.61 16.43
N ASN A 26 -10.14 11.31 16.51
CA ASN A 26 -9.81 10.66 17.78
C ASN A 26 -8.55 11.27 18.45
N LEU A 27 -7.61 11.75 17.64
CA LEU A 27 -6.38 12.42 18.09
C LEU A 27 -6.17 13.72 17.30
N PRO A 28 -5.48 14.72 17.88
CA PRO A 28 -5.07 15.92 17.15
C PRO A 28 -4.19 15.56 15.95
N ASN A 29 -4.46 16.17 14.81
CA ASN A 29 -3.66 15.99 13.61
C ASN A 29 -2.35 16.79 13.70
N ILE A 30 -1.21 16.11 13.59
CA ILE A 30 0.14 16.71 13.61
C ILE A 30 0.82 16.68 12.24
N ARG A 31 0.10 16.35 11.17
CA ARG A 31 0.64 16.29 9.80
C ARG A 31 1.06 17.69 9.35
N VAL A 32 2.28 17.76 8.82
CA VAL A 32 2.81 18.99 8.22
C VAL A 32 2.58 18.94 6.71
N ASP A 33 1.67 19.79 6.23
CA ASP A 33 1.42 19.98 4.80
C ASP A 33 2.38 21.03 4.25
N LEU A 34 3.30 20.60 3.37
CA LEU A 34 4.31 21.47 2.76
C LEU A 34 3.72 22.27 1.58
N PRO A 35 4.25 23.46 1.28
CA PRO A 35 3.80 24.26 0.14
C PRO A 35 4.04 23.55 -1.19
N ILE A 36 3.19 23.86 -2.17
CA ILE A 36 3.30 23.32 -3.53
C ILE A 36 4.60 23.80 -4.18
N GLN A 37 5.33 22.87 -4.81
CA GLN A 37 6.53 23.15 -5.58
C GLN A 37 6.21 23.03 -7.07
N ALA A 38 6.47 24.11 -7.82
CA ALA A 38 6.25 24.15 -9.27
C ALA A 38 7.60 24.13 -10.01
N PHE A 39 7.65 23.39 -11.11
CA PHE A 39 8.86 23.20 -11.89
C PHE A 39 8.64 23.67 -13.33
N ALA A 40 9.64 24.33 -13.92
CA ALA A 40 9.57 24.82 -15.29
C ALA A 40 9.46 23.71 -16.34
N THR A 41 10.02 22.52 -16.05
CA THR A 41 9.99 21.37 -16.96
C THR A 41 9.58 20.09 -16.23
N LEU A 42 8.92 19.18 -16.96
CA LEU A 42 8.57 17.87 -16.45
C LEU A 42 9.82 17.05 -16.06
N ARG A 43 10.89 17.16 -16.84
CA ARG A 43 12.16 16.49 -16.53
C ARG A 43 12.74 16.98 -15.20
N GLY A 44 12.75 18.30 -14.98
CA GLY A 44 13.21 18.89 -13.71
C GLY A 44 12.36 18.43 -12.52
N LYS A 45 11.03 18.36 -12.69
CA LYS A 45 10.12 17.82 -11.67
C LYS A 45 10.49 16.39 -11.29
N TRP A 46 10.64 15.50 -12.26
CA TRP A 46 10.91 14.09 -11.99
C TRP A 46 12.29 13.83 -11.41
N GLN A 47 13.29 14.60 -11.85
CA GLN A 47 14.63 14.55 -11.27
C GLN A 47 14.61 14.93 -9.78
N TYR A 48 13.90 16.00 -9.44
CA TYR A 48 13.73 16.44 -8.06
C TYR A 48 12.96 15.42 -7.22
N VAL A 49 11.84 14.91 -7.72
CA VAL A 49 11.06 13.86 -7.02
C VAL A 49 11.92 12.63 -6.74
N ARG A 50 12.73 12.20 -7.71
CA ARG A 50 13.64 11.07 -7.54
C ARG A 50 14.69 11.33 -6.45
N GLU A 51 15.30 12.52 -6.44
CA GLU A 51 16.30 12.92 -5.43
C GLU A 51 15.69 12.99 -4.02
N GLU A 52 14.47 13.53 -3.91
CA GLU A 52 13.74 13.58 -2.64
C GLU A 52 13.42 12.17 -2.12
N VAL A 53 12.96 11.27 -3.00
CA VAL A 53 12.69 9.87 -2.65
C VAL A 53 13.98 9.16 -2.22
N GLU A 54 15.10 9.38 -2.92
CA GLU A 54 16.40 8.82 -2.59
C GLU A 54 16.88 9.30 -1.21
N TYR A 55 16.75 10.59 -0.92
CA TYR A 55 17.09 11.15 0.38
C TYR A 55 16.24 10.56 1.52
N MET A 56 14.91 10.52 1.35
CA MET A 56 13.99 9.95 2.34
C MET A 56 14.23 8.45 2.55
N PHE A 57 14.53 7.73 1.46
CA PHE A 57 14.92 6.33 1.53
C PHE A 57 16.19 6.15 2.36
N GLN A 58 17.24 6.95 2.15
CA GLN A 58 18.48 6.86 2.93
C GLN A 58 18.26 7.16 4.43
N LEU A 59 17.32 8.06 4.77
CA LEU A 59 16.91 8.29 6.15
C LEU A 59 16.07 7.15 6.74
N GLY A 60 15.56 6.24 5.91
CA GLY A 60 14.66 5.15 6.26
C GLY A 60 13.20 5.56 6.40
N ARG A 61 12.81 6.73 5.92
CA ARG A 61 11.43 7.21 5.99
C ARG A 61 10.57 6.52 4.92
N PRO A 62 9.37 5.99 5.26
CA PRO A 62 8.44 5.47 4.25
C PRO A 62 7.92 6.61 3.36
N VAL A 63 7.79 6.34 2.06
CA VAL A 63 7.32 7.31 1.08
C VAL A 63 6.22 6.71 0.20
N LEU A 64 5.12 7.44 0.05
CA LEU A 64 4.08 7.15 -0.93
C LEU A 64 4.05 8.27 -1.99
N VAL A 65 4.24 7.91 -3.26
CA VAL A 65 4.19 8.85 -4.38
C VAL A 65 2.91 8.64 -5.18
N GLY A 66 2.08 9.68 -5.24
CA GLY A 66 0.87 9.69 -6.05
C GLY A 66 1.13 10.15 -7.48
N THR A 67 0.69 9.38 -8.47
CA THR A 67 0.74 9.74 -9.90
C THR A 67 -0.67 9.73 -10.50
N THR A 68 -0.86 10.46 -11.61
CA THR A 68 -2.14 10.52 -12.30
C THR A 68 -2.31 9.45 -13.37
N SER A 69 -1.20 8.90 -13.90
CA SER A 69 -1.22 7.95 -15.01
C SER A 69 -0.21 6.81 -14.79
N VAL A 70 -0.47 5.67 -15.40
CA VAL A 70 0.38 4.47 -15.29
C VAL A 70 1.76 4.75 -15.92
N GLU A 71 1.80 5.48 -17.03
CA GLU A 71 3.04 5.84 -17.72
C GLU A 71 3.95 6.69 -16.81
N SER A 72 3.36 7.59 -16.02
CA SER A 72 4.10 8.40 -15.06
C SER A 72 4.66 7.55 -13.91
N SER A 73 3.90 6.53 -13.47
CA SER A 73 4.34 5.57 -12.45
C SER A 73 5.51 4.73 -12.93
N GLU A 74 5.40 4.16 -14.14
CA GLU A 74 6.46 3.35 -14.75
C GLU A 74 7.72 4.18 -14.99
N TYR A 75 7.58 5.42 -15.48
CA TYR A 75 8.70 6.34 -15.66
C TYR A 75 9.43 6.61 -14.35
N LEU A 76 8.72 6.91 -13.26
CA LEU A 76 9.33 7.09 -11.95
C LEU A 76 9.97 5.78 -11.45
N SER A 77 9.30 4.64 -11.66
CA SER A 77 9.83 3.32 -11.31
C SER A 77 11.20 3.10 -11.97
N ASP A 78 11.33 3.40 -13.26
CA ASP A 78 12.58 3.22 -14.00
C ASP A 78 13.69 4.17 -13.50
N LEU A 79 13.33 5.41 -13.14
CA LEU A 79 14.26 6.34 -12.50
C LEU A 79 14.77 5.80 -11.15
N LEU A 80 13.91 5.18 -10.34
CA LEU A 80 14.28 4.59 -9.06
C LEU A 80 15.09 3.28 -9.23
N LYS A 81 14.74 2.44 -10.21
CA LYS A 81 15.54 1.24 -10.56
C LYS A 81 16.97 1.62 -10.94
N SER A 82 17.16 2.70 -11.69
CA SER A 82 18.50 3.19 -12.06
C SER A 82 19.39 3.55 -10.86
N ARG A 83 18.79 3.76 -9.69
CA ARG A 83 19.46 4.05 -8.41
C ARG A 83 19.42 2.89 -7.42
N ASN A 84 18.96 1.71 -7.84
CA ASN A 84 18.80 0.52 -7.00
C ASN A 84 17.91 0.76 -5.76
N ILE A 85 16.88 1.61 -5.89
CA ILE A 85 15.92 1.85 -4.81
C ILE A 85 14.76 0.87 -4.95
N PRO A 86 14.57 -0.08 -4.01
CA PRO A 86 13.43 -1.00 -4.05
C PRO A 86 12.12 -0.24 -3.83
N HIS A 87 11.13 -0.51 -4.66
CA HIS A 87 9.83 0.14 -4.60
C HIS A 87 8.73 -0.76 -5.15
N ASN A 88 7.49 -0.46 -4.77
CA ASN A 88 6.30 -1.11 -5.29
C ASN A 88 5.50 -0.16 -6.17
N VAL A 89 4.87 -0.67 -7.23
CA VAL A 89 4.00 0.11 -8.12
C VAL A 89 2.59 -0.45 -8.07
N LEU A 90 1.62 0.42 -7.84
CA LEU A 90 0.19 0.08 -7.79
C LEU A 90 -0.52 0.78 -8.94
N ASN A 91 -1.25 -0.02 -9.73
CA ASN A 91 -1.81 0.40 -11.02
C ASN A 91 -3.35 0.41 -11.01
N ALA A 92 -3.97 0.35 -9.83
CA ALA A 92 -5.41 0.46 -9.61
C ALA A 92 -6.25 -0.55 -10.45
N ARG A 93 -5.69 -1.72 -10.77
CA ARG A 93 -6.39 -2.73 -11.56
C ARG A 93 -7.32 -3.52 -10.63
N PRO A 94 -8.65 -3.60 -10.88
CA PRO A 94 -9.59 -4.26 -9.97
C PRO A 94 -9.22 -5.71 -9.63
N LYS A 95 -8.66 -6.45 -10.60
CA LYS A 95 -8.19 -7.83 -10.41
C LYS A 95 -7.12 -7.98 -9.34
N TYR A 96 -6.31 -6.94 -9.11
CA TYR A 96 -5.19 -6.96 -8.18
C TYR A 96 -5.48 -6.20 -6.88
N ALA A 97 -6.71 -5.70 -6.67
CA ALA A 97 -7.05 -4.88 -5.51
C ALA A 97 -6.68 -5.52 -4.16
N ALA A 98 -6.88 -6.83 -4.01
CA ALA A 98 -6.51 -7.55 -2.78
C ALA A 98 -4.98 -7.54 -2.55
N ARG A 99 -4.20 -7.81 -3.59
CA ARG A 99 -2.74 -7.79 -3.53
C ARG A 99 -2.19 -6.36 -3.35
N GLU A 100 -2.79 -5.38 -4.01
CA GLU A 100 -2.43 -3.97 -3.83
C GLU A 100 -2.71 -3.50 -2.39
N ALA A 101 -3.80 -3.97 -1.78
CA ALA A 101 -4.11 -3.71 -0.38
C ALA A 101 -3.05 -4.31 0.57
N GLU A 102 -2.58 -5.54 0.33
CA GLU A 102 -1.51 -6.15 1.12
C GLU A 102 -0.22 -5.32 1.06
N ILE A 103 0.14 -4.84 -0.13
CA ILE A 103 1.32 -3.97 -0.32
C ILE A 103 1.14 -2.65 0.44
N ILE A 104 -0.03 -2.02 0.33
CA ILE A 104 -0.32 -0.74 0.99
C ILE A 104 -0.29 -0.85 2.51
N ALA A 105 -0.83 -1.95 3.06
CA ALA A 105 -0.79 -2.21 4.50
C ALA A 105 0.66 -2.28 5.04
N GLN A 106 1.63 -2.58 4.19
CA GLN A 106 3.06 -2.63 4.53
C GLN A 106 3.84 -1.38 4.11
N ALA A 107 3.22 -0.40 3.45
CA ALA A 107 3.88 0.80 2.94
C ALA A 107 4.43 1.72 4.05
N GLY A 108 4.01 1.53 5.31
CA GLY A 108 4.50 2.29 6.47
C GLY A 108 5.80 1.77 7.09
N ARG A 109 6.42 0.73 6.52
CA ARG A 109 7.69 0.16 7.02
C ARG A 109 8.88 1.05 6.72
N LYS A 110 9.94 0.92 7.54
CA LYS A 110 11.22 1.63 7.30
C LYS A 110 11.75 1.28 5.90
N HIS A 111 12.20 2.29 5.16
CA HIS A 111 12.68 2.18 3.77
C HIS A 111 11.61 1.78 2.72
N ALA A 112 10.32 1.72 3.07
CA ALA A 112 9.29 1.35 2.10
C ALA A 112 8.98 2.50 1.13
N ILE A 113 9.11 2.25 -0.17
CA ILE A 113 8.73 3.20 -1.23
C ILE A 113 7.58 2.61 -2.04
N THR A 114 6.46 3.33 -2.13
CA THR A 114 5.26 2.89 -2.86
C THR A 114 4.81 3.97 -3.84
N ILE A 115 4.62 3.59 -5.11
CA ILE A 115 4.09 4.45 -6.17
C ILE A 115 2.63 4.04 -6.41
N SER A 116 1.70 5.00 -6.34
CA SER A 116 0.27 4.77 -6.46
C SER A 116 -0.34 5.60 -7.59
N THR A 117 -0.91 4.92 -8.57
CA THR A 117 -1.61 5.54 -9.70
C THR A 117 -3.07 5.84 -9.36
N ASN A 118 -3.54 7.08 -9.51
CA ASN A 118 -4.95 7.50 -9.41
C ASN A 118 -5.69 6.96 -8.16
N MET A 119 -5.03 7.04 -6.99
CA MET A 119 -5.52 6.50 -5.70
C MET A 119 -5.60 4.96 -5.63
N ALA A 120 -4.72 4.23 -6.31
CA ALA A 120 -4.51 2.82 -6.04
C ALA A 120 -4.28 2.57 -4.55
N GLY A 121 -4.86 1.49 -4.00
CA GLY A 121 -4.80 1.24 -2.56
C GLY A 121 -5.86 1.95 -1.72
N ARG A 122 -6.81 2.67 -2.35
CA ARG A 122 -7.91 3.32 -1.64
C ARG A 122 -8.67 2.31 -0.75
N GLY A 123 -8.94 2.72 0.49
CA GLY A 123 -9.68 1.92 1.46
C GLY A 123 -8.80 1.01 2.33
N THR A 124 -7.49 1.02 2.15
CA THR A 124 -6.53 0.35 3.05
C THR A 124 -5.70 1.39 3.79
N ASP A 125 -5.66 1.30 5.11
CA ASP A 125 -4.87 2.22 5.94
C ASP A 125 -3.38 1.86 5.91
N ILE A 126 -2.54 2.89 5.85
CA ILE A 126 -1.08 2.75 5.95
C ILE A 126 -0.69 2.89 7.42
N ILE A 127 -0.36 1.76 8.05
CA ILE A 127 0.07 1.72 9.45
C ILE A 127 1.59 1.88 9.51
N LEU A 128 2.08 2.88 10.25
CA LEU A 128 3.52 3.06 10.46
C LEU A 128 4.11 1.87 11.22
N GLY A 129 5.24 1.35 10.73
CA GLY A 129 5.83 0.10 11.21
C GLY A 129 5.30 -1.16 10.51
N GLY A 130 4.30 -1.03 9.64
CA GLY A 130 3.62 -2.14 8.98
C GLY A 130 2.50 -2.73 9.83
N ASN A 131 1.71 -3.64 9.24
CA ASN A 131 0.63 -4.31 9.96
C ASN A 131 1.18 -5.51 10.78
N PRO A 132 1.13 -5.48 12.13
CA PRO A 132 1.73 -6.51 12.98
C PRO A 132 1.14 -7.90 12.75
N LYS A 133 -0.17 -7.99 12.47
CA LYS A 133 -0.86 -9.27 12.27
C LYS A 133 -0.42 -9.93 10.97
N MET A 134 -0.28 -9.13 9.91
CA MET A 134 0.24 -9.60 8.63
C MET A 134 1.72 -10.01 8.73
N LEU A 135 2.52 -9.22 9.45
CA LEU A 135 3.93 -9.53 9.69
C LEU A 135 4.12 -10.84 10.48
N ALA A 136 3.31 -11.05 11.52
CA ALA A 136 3.34 -12.30 12.28
C ALA A 136 3.00 -13.51 11.41
N LYS A 137 1.99 -13.37 10.54
CA LYS A 137 1.62 -14.41 9.58
C LYS A 137 2.75 -14.71 8.59
N GLU A 138 3.33 -13.68 7.98
CA GLU A 138 4.47 -13.80 7.05
C GLU A 138 5.68 -14.49 7.70
N ILE A 139 6.04 -14.09 8.93
CA ILE A 139 7.15 -14.73 9.68
C ILE A 139 6.88 -16.21 9.94
N VAL A 140 5.64 -16.56 10.32
CA VAL A 140 5.24 -17.96 10.56
C VAL A 140 5.28 -18.77 9.26
N GLU A 141 4.79 -18.21 8.16
CA GLU A 141 4.80 -18.85 6.83
C GLU A 141 6.22 -19.04 6.29
N ASP A 142 7.11 -18.06 6.44
CA ASP A 142 8.45 -18.12 5.86
C ASP A 142 9.46 -18.88 6.72
N ASN A 143 9.32 -18.86 8.05
CA ASN A 143 10.35 -19.42 8.95
C ASN A 143 9.89 -20.66 9.71
N VAL A 144 8.61 -20.76 10.05
CA VAL A 144 8.10 -21.82 10.95
C VAL A 144 7.54 -22.99 10.13
N LEU A 145 6.71 -22.70 9.12
CA LEU A 145 6.09 -23.73 8.29
C LEU A 145 7.10 -24.63 7.56
N PRO A 146 8.17 -24.12 6.93
CA PRO A 146 9.19 -24.96 6.29
C PRO A 146 9.92 -25.88 7.29
N PHE A 147 10.04 -25.43 8.54
CA PHE A 147 10.66 -26.19 9.61
C PHE A 147 9.74 -27.31 10.13
N LEU A 148 8.43 -27.08 10.14
CA LEU A 148 7.42 -28.05 10.57
C LEU A 148 7.05 -29.06 9.48
N SER A 149 7.21 -28.70 8.19
CA SER A 149 6.90 -29.58 7.06
C SER A 149 8.05 -30.51 6.65
N HIS A 150 9.24 -30.36 7.26
CA HIS A 150 10.42 -31.16 6.89
C HIS A 150 10.40 -32.61 7.42
N ASP A 151 9.49 -32.92 8.35
CA ASP A 151 9.40 -34.23 9.03
C ASP A 151 8.25 -35.13 8.54
N THR A 152 7.53 -34.76 7.48
CA THR A 152 6.57 -35.69 6.87
C THR A 152 7.28 -36.50 5.78
N PRO A 153 7.59 -37.79 5.99
CA PRO A 153 7.99 -38.64 4.87
C PRO A 153 6.84 -38.66 3.86
N ASP A 154 7.18 -38.52 2.58
CA ASP A 154 6.25 -38.71 1.46
C ASP A 154 5.59 -40.08 1.59
N VAL A 155 4.38 -40.11 2.17
CA VAL A 155 3.52 -41.28 2.07
C VAL A 155 2.85 -41.17 0.71
N GLU A 156 3.46 -41.80 -0.29
CA GLU A 156 2.78 -42.17 -1.53
C GLU A 156 1.56 -43.03 -1.17
N THR A 157 0.38 -42.40 -1.05
CA THR A 157 -0.88 -43.14 -1.14
C THR A 157 -1.28 -43.20 -2.60
N GLU A 158 -0.97 -44.33 -3.24
CA GLU A 158 -1.67 -44.74 -4.46
C GLU A 158 -3.18 -44.81 -4.16
N GLY A 159 -3.98 -44.14 -4.98
CA GLY A 159 -5.41 -44.40 -5.08
C GLY A 159 -6.34 -43.22 -4.79
N GLU A 160 -7.02 -42.81 -5.85
CA GLU A 160 -8.27 -42.04 -5.91
C GLU A 160 -8.22 -40.50 -5.81
N SER A 161 -8.45 -39.93 -7.00
CA SER A 161 -8.93 -38.58 -7.23
C SER A 161 -10.19 -38.28 -6.43
N THR A 162 -10.14 -37.24 -5.59
CA THR A 162 -11.17 -36.19 -5.53
C THR A 162 -10.73 -35.00 -4.66
N SER A 163 -10.56 -33.86 -5.33
CA SER A 163 -10.58 -32.47 -4.86
C SER A 163 -10.69 -32.25 -3.33
N HIS A 164 -9.54 -32.03 -2.69
CA HIS A 164 -9.46 -31.76 -1.25
C HIS A 164 -9.59 -30.26 -0.94
N LYS A 165 -10.79 -29.87 -0.51
CA LYS A 165 -10.99 -28.80 0.49
C LYS A 165 -10.51 -29.37 1.83
N VAL A 166 -9.36 -28.92 2.34
CA VAL A 166 -9.01 -29.17 3.74
C VAL A 166 -9.10 -27.85 4.49
N ILE A 167 -10.27 -27.65 5.10
CA ILE A 167 -10.50 -26.68 6.15
C ILE A 167 -9.85 -27.26 7.40
N ILE A 168 -8.72 -26.69 7.83
CA ILE A 168 -8.14 -27.05 9.14
C ILE A 168 -8.76 -26.11 10.17
N SER A 169 -9.78 -26.61 10.88
CA SER A 169 -10.25 -25.99 12.12
C SER A 169 -9.20 -26.25 13.20
N VAL A 170 -8.48 -25.22 13.63
CA VAL A 170 -7.71 -25.28 14.86
C VAL A 170 -8.49 -24.53 15.92
N SER A 171 -9.15 -25.30 16.78
CA SER A 171 -9.73 -24.84 18.03
C SER A 171 -8.64 -24.82 19.11
N PHE A 172 -8.39 -23.66 19.69
CA PHE A 172 -7.93 -23.47 21.06
C PHE A 172 -8.53 -22.17 21.61
#